data_AF-A4S828-F1
#
_entry.id   AF-A4S828-F1
#
_cell.length_a   1.000
_cell.length_b   1.000
_cell.length_c   1.000
_cell.angle_alpha   90.00
_cell.angle_beta   90.00
_cell.angle_gamma   90.00
#
_symmetry.space_group_name_H-M   'P 1'
#
loop_
_entity.id
_entity.type
_entity.pdbx_description
1 polymer ?
#
loop_
_entity_poly.entity_id
_entity_poly.type
_entity_poly.pdbx_seq_one_letter_code
_entity_poly.pdbx_strand_id
1 'polypeptide(L)'
;MEAALAARDRARRGLTTSSDTASGVAVVQRTDEATSTLAKSRQPLNENNTTKAKLSKLSTDMAPQTPFASPLSRPLPSTPCGNGRELILQGFNWESCNEKANNDRSWYQLLNEKVPEIAAAGFTSVWMPPPTKSVSKQGYLPTDLYNLNSFYGSEDELRSCVARMREYNITPVADIVINHRCAEAQDDAGRWNKYTGKIDWDARAITCENPQFGGQGSQSTGEDYLPAPNIDHTQQFVRKDLKEWLSWMRDDVGFRGWRFDFVKGYSGVFTGEYVEETRPFLSFGEFWDECSYRDGVLEYNQDAHRQRTCDWVDSTGGNTAAFDFTTKGILQEAVARTEYWRLIDTKGRPPGFCGMWPSRAVTFIENHDTGSTLQHWPFPRDKILQGYCYILTHPGTPTVFYDHWVDPKWSEAIGVMLDIRKRTGLSSNAAAVHIERATAGLYAAHIGHAQEMYTEGLSMDVDVKRPSICMKLGVEDWSPNAAKVGNLSWKCTASGDGWAIWEDKNHLEDEEISKAR
;
A
#
# COMPACT_ATOMS: atom_id res chain seq x y z
N MET A 1 -12.29 -12.02 -14.48
CA MET A 1 -12.66 -11.76 -13.06
C MET A 1 -14.13 -12.08 -12.78
N GLU A 2 -15.10 -11.53 -13.53
CA GLU A 2 -16.55 -11.84 -13.35
C GLU A 2 -16.89 -13.34 -13.30
N ALA A 3 -16.23 -14.17 -14.11
CA ALA A 3 -16.44 -15.63 -14.13
C ALA A 3 -16.07 -16.33 -12.80
N ALA A 4 -15.05 -15.84 -12.08
CA ALA A 4 -14.65 -16.38 -10.78
C ALA A 4 -15.66 -15.97 -9.68
N LEU A 5 -16.17 -14.74 -9.76
CA LEU A 5 -17.24 -14.25 -8.88
C LEU A 5 -18.55 -15.05 -9.06
N ALA A 6 -18.87 -15.45 -10.31
CA ALA A 6 -20.02 -16.29 -10.63
C ALA A 6 -19.94 -17.74 -10.08
N ALA A 7 -18.77 -18.19 -9.60
CA ALA A 7 -18.62 -19.43 -8.85
C ALA A 7 -18.89 -19.20 -7.34
N ARG A 8 -18.35 -18.10 -6.78
CA ARG A 8 -18.55 -17.70 -5.38
C ARG A 8 -20.03 -17.48 -5.04
N ASP A 9 -20.78 -16.83 -5.92
CA ASP A 9 -22.22 -16.61 -5.75
C ASP A 9 -23.07 -17.89 -5.87
N ARG A 10 -22.60 -18.91 -6.59
CA ARG A 10 -23.28 -20.22 -6.67
C ARG A 10 -23.12 -21.01 -5.38
N ALA A 11 -21.92 -21.00 -4.78
CA ALA A 11 -21.70 -21.59 -3.46
C ALA A 11 -22.60 -20.96 -2.38
N ARG A 12 -22.78 -19.63 -2.44
CA ARG A 12 -23.61 -18.90 -1.46
C ARG A 12 -25.11 -19.20 -1.56
N ARG A 13 -25.63 -19.54 -2.75
CA ARG A 13 -27.06 -19.91 -2.96
C ARG A 13 -27.35 -21.38 -2.64
N GLY A 14 -26.35 -22.25 -2.64
CA GLY A 14 -26.50 -23.68 -2.29
C GLY A 14 -26.76 -23.94 -0.80
N LEU A 15 -26.52 -22.95 0.07
CA LEU A 15 -26.64 -23.06 1.53
C LEU A 15 -28.02 -22.67 2.08
N THR A 16 -28.95 -22.20 1.23
CA THR A 16 -30.28 -21.70 1.66
C THR A 16 -31.46 -22.59 1.24
N THR A 17 -31.23 -23.87 0.89
CA THR A 17 -32.29 -24.78 0.42
C THR A 17 -32.31 -26.12 1.17
N SER A 18 -32.57 -26.10 2.48
CA SER A 18 -33.16 -27.26 3.16
C SER A 18 -33.87 -26.88 4.48
N SER A 19 -35.21 -26.97 4.46
CA SER A 19 -36.17 -27.18 5.56
C SER A 19 -37.31 -26.15 5.64
N ASP A 20 -38.33 -26.34 4.80
CA ASP A 20 -39.68 -25.81 5.02
C ASP A 20 -40.65 -27.00 5.23
N THR A 21 -41.12 -27.16 6.47
CA THR A 21 -42.34 -27.92 6.80
C THR A 21 -43.21 -27.07 7.69
N ALA A 22 -44.43 -26.79 7.21
CA ALA A 22 -45.28 -25.73 7.73
C ALA A 22 -45.83 -25.96 9.15
N SER A 23 -45.94 -24.87 9.91
CA SER A 23 -47.20 -24.50 10.60
C SER A 23 -47.14 -23.03 10.97
N GLY A 24 -48.22 -22.27 10.72
CA GLY A 24 -48.25 -20.82 10.95
C GLY A 24 -49.23 -20.43 12.06
N VAL A 25 -48.98 -19.28 12.71
CA VAL A 25 -49.97 -18.54 13.51
C VAL A 25 -49.76 -17.02 13.38
N ALA A 26 -50.88 -16.32 13.17
CA ALA A 26 -51.20 -14.90 13.38
C ALA A 26 -50.09 -13.82 13.45
N VAL A 27 -50.24 -12.82 12.56
CA VAL A 27 -49.72 -11.46 12.74
C VAL A 27 -50.47 -10.75 13.87
N VAL A 28 -49.74 -10.15 14.81
CA VAL A 28 -50.28 -9.17 15.77
C VAL A 28 -49.39 -7.93 15.76
N GLN A 29 -49.98 -6.79 15.39
CA GLN A 29 -49.33 -5.49 15.57
C GLN A 29 -49.27 -5.15 17.06
N ARG A 30 -48.10 -4.73 17.54
CA ARG A 30 -47.97 -3.86 18.71
C ARG A 30 -46.93 -2.79 18.44
N THR A 31 -47.38 -1.55 18.48
CA THR A 31 -46.55 -0.43 18.92
C THR A 31 -46.12 -0.70 20.36
N ASP A 32 -44.96 -0.19 20.78
CA ASP A 32 -44.89 0.84 21.82
C ASP A 32 -43.44 1.27 22.10
N GLU A 33 -43.35 2.41 22.76
CA GLU A 33 -42.20 3.31 22.91
C GLU A 33 -40.97 2.71 23.61
N ALA A 34 -39.78 3.11 23.14
CA ALA A 34 -38.53 3.01 23.90
C ALA A 34 -37.53 4.13 23.50
N THR A 35 -37.92 5.39 23.68
CA THR A 35 -36.99 6.53 23.63
C THR A 35 -36.41 6.84 25.02
N SER A 36 -35.23 7.47 25.04
CA SER A 36 -34.57 8.09 26.20
C SER A 36 -33.98 7.15 27.29
N THR A 37 -32.68 6.84 27.17
CA THR A 37 -31.73 6.92 28.32
C THR A 37 -30.24 7.05 27.93
N LEU A 38 -29.91 7.83 26.88
CA LEU A 38 -28.52 8.16 26.51
C LEU A 38 -28.28 9.68 26.38
N ALA A 39 -28.69 10.43 27.40
CA ALA A 39 -28.53 11.89 27.45
C ALA A 39 -28.30 12.42 28.88
N LYS A 40 -27.21 11.99 29.53
CA LYS A 40 -26.71 12.58 30.81
C LYS A 40 -25.26 12.19 31.16
N SER A 41 -24.36 12.29 30.17
CA SER A 41 -22.91 12.43 30.43
C SER A 41 -22.27 13.24 29.31
N ARG A 42 -22.32 14.57 29.45
CA ARG A 42 -21.55 15.53 28.66
C ARG A 42 -21.03 16.59 29.60
N GLN A 43 -19.88 16.36 30.20
CA GLN A 43 -19.03 17.48 30.61
C GLN A 43 -18.23 17.91 29.37
N PRO A 44 -18.20 19.21 29.02
CA PRO A 44 -17.41 19.67 27.90
C PRO A 44 -15.91 19.52 28.22
N LEU A 45 -15.16 18.92 27.31
CA LEU A 45 -13.70 18.96 27.35
C LEU A 45 -13.24 20.42 27.23
N ASN A 46 -12.27 20.80 28.06
CA ASN A 46 -11.83 22.19 28.21
C ASN A 46 -11.06 22.67 26.97
N GLU A 47 -11.67 23.55 26.18
CA GLU A 47 -11.14 24.05 24.88
C GLU A 47 -9.83 24.87 24.99
N ASN A 48 -9.32 25.13 26.20
CA ASN A 48 -8.19 26.04 26.43
C ASN A 48 -6.78 25.45 26.23
N ASN A 49 -6.64 24.21 25.76
CA ASN A 49 -5.33 23.59 25.48
C ASN A 49 -5.14 23.13 24.03
N THR A 50 -6.12 23.32 23.14
CA THR A 50 -5.96 23.10 21.70
C THR A 50 -5.37 24.35 21.05
N THR A 51 -4.04 24.41 20.99
CA THR A 51 -3.36 25.29 20.04
C THR A 51 -3.78 24.86 18.63
N LYS A 52 -4.70 25.61 17.99
CA LYS A 52 -4.83 25.56 16.53
C LYS A 52 -3.45 25.92 15.97
N ALA A 53 -2.74 24.94 15.42
CA ALA A 53 -1.42 25.14 14.87
C ALA A 53 -1.52 26.19 13.75
N LYS A 54 -0.98 27.38 14.00
CA LYS A 54 -1.02 28.49 13.06
C LYS A 54 0.10 28.30 12.04
N LEU A 55 -0.04 27.28 11.20
CA LEU A 55 0.88 27.01 10.12
C LEU A 55 0.67 28.02 9.00
N SER A 56 1.77 28.65 8.59
CA SER A 56 1.85 29.38 7.33
C SER A 56 1.40 28.48 6.18
N LYS A 57 0.78 29.07 5.14
CA LYS A 57 0.60 28.39 3.84
C LYS A 57 1.87 27.59 3.51
N LEU A 58 1.75 26.29 3.24
CA LEU A 58 2.88 25.56 2.64
C LEU A 58 3.34 26.37 1.43
N SER A 59 4.62 26.73 1.43
CA SER A 59 5.20 27.40 0.27
C SER A 59 5.17 26.40 -0.88
N THR A 60 4.46 26.74 -1.95
CA THR A 60 4.45 25.97 -3.20
C THR A 60 5.81 26.01 -3.92
N ASP A 61 6.73 26.86 -3.45
CA ASP A 61 8.01 27.14 -4.08
C ASP A 61 9.10 26.15 -3.62
N MET A 62 8.81 24.84 -3.70
CA MET A 62 9.91 23.89 -3.88
C MET A 62 10.46 24.05 -5.30
N ALA A 63 11.62 24.70 -5.39
CA ALA A 63 12.40 24.72 -6.61
C ALA A 63 12.84 23.29 -7.00
N PRO A 64 13.00 23.00 -8.30
CA PRO A 64 13.65 21.76 -8.75
C PRO A 64 15.02 21.63 -8.09
N GLN A 65 15.38 20.43 -7.62
CA GLN A 65 16.73 20.20 -7.11
C GLN A 65 17.67 20.02 -8.31
N THR A 66 18.92 20.47 -8.15
CA THR A 66 19.87 20.62 -9.27
C THR A 66 20.06 19.34 -10.10
N PRO A 67 20.26 19.44 -11.42
CA PRO A 67 20.18 18.29 -12.32
C PRO A 67 21.21 17.21 -11.98
N PHE A 68 20.72 15.96 -11.96
CA PHE A 68 21.49 14.71 -12.00
C PHE A 68 22.93 14.78 -11.52
N ALA A 69 23.09 14.62 -10.21
CA ALA A 69 24.14 13.72 -9.79
C ALA A 69 23.81 12.31 -10.37
N SER A 70 24.84 11.63 -10.91
CA SER A 70 24.78 10.38 -11.69
C SER A 70 23.99 9.26 -11.00
N PRO A 71 23.55 8.17 -11.67
CA PRO A 71 23.17 6.92 -10.96
C PRO A 71 24.19 6.47 -9.87
N LEU A 72 25.45 6.92 -9.94
CA LEU A 72 26.48 6.75 -8.92
C LEU A 72 26.34 7.62 -7.64
N SER A 73 25.40 8.57 -7.57
CA SER A 73 25.32 9.54 -6.46
C SER A 73 24.22 9.28 -5.44
N ARG A 74 23.17 8.53 -5.80
CA ARG A 74 22.18 8.08 -4.83
C ARG A 74 22.79 6.86 -4.11
N PRO A 75 22.76 6.80 -2.77
CA PRO A 75 23.18 5.59 -2.07
C PRO A 75 22.45 4.37 -2.62
N LEU A 76 23.17 3.25 -2.76
CA LEU A 76 22.55 1.96 -3.09
C LEU A 76 21.44 1.67 -2.06
N PRO A 77 20.31 1.07 -2.47
CA PRO A 77 19.22 0.76 -1.55
C PRO A 77 19.71 -0.18 -0.46
N SER A 78 19.40 0.15 0.80
CA SER A 78 19.70 -0.66 1.98
C SER A 78 18.67 -1.77 2.25
N THR A 79 17.48 -1.65 1.65
CA THR A 79 16.38 -2.63 1.69
C THR A 79 15.70 -2.66 0.32
N PRO A 80 14.81 -3.63 0.04
CA PRO A 80 13.96 -3.60 -1.15
C PRO A 80 13.07 -2.35 -1.26
N CYS A 81 12.88 -1.62 -0.15
CA CYS A 81 12.14 -0.36 -0.09
C CYS A 81 13.08 0.86 -0.03
N GLY A 82 14.24 0.81 -0.70
CA GLY A 82 15.19 1.92 -0.75
C GLY A 82 16.06 2.04 0.50
N ASN A 83 16.07 3.21 1.13
CA ASN A 83 16.84 3.49 2.34
C ASN A 83 16.03 3.29 3.64
N GLY A 84 14.84 2.71 3.52
CA GLY A 84 13.89 2.45 4.59
C GLY A 84 13.12 3.68 5.10
N ARG A 85 13.44 4.89 4.63
CA ARG A 85 12.73 6.15 5.01
C ARG A 85 11.64 6.53 4.01
N GLU A 86 11.36 5.64 3.08
CA GLU A 86 10.56 5.89 1.91
C GLU A 86 9.07 6.06 2.25
N LEU A 87 8.47 7.09 1.65
CA LEU A 87 7.07 7.45 1.78
C LEU A 87 6.48 7.38 0.38
N ILE A 88 5.64 6.38 0.15
CA ILE A 88 5.10 6.07 -1.18
C ILE A 88 3.74 6.78 -1.32
N LEU A 89 3.53 7.44 -2.44
CA LEU A 89 2.20 7.80 -2.92
C LEU A 89 1.82 6.81 -4.03
N GLN A 90 0.68 6.11 -3.90
CA GLN A 90 0.03 5.57 -5.09
C GLN A 90 -0.52 6.76 -5.86
N GLY A 91 0.09 7.10 -7.00
CA GLY A 91 -0.18 8.31 -7.78
C GLY A 91 -1.32 8.17 -8.79
N PHE A 92 -2.29 7.29 -8.53
CA PHE A 92 -3.45 7.04 -9.38
C PHE A 92 -4.57 6.32 -8.61
N ASN A 93 -5.76 6.32 -9.20
CA ASN A 93 -6.93 5.57 -8.77
C ASN A 93 -7.51 4.80 -9.97
N TRP A 94 -8.62 4.08 -9.79
CA TRP A 94 -9.21 3.25 -10.86
C TRP A 94 -9.78 4.06 -12.04
N GLU A 95 -10.20 5.31 -11.78
CA GLU A 95 -10.74 6.24 -12.78
C GLU A 95 -9.67 7.11 -13.45
N SER A 96 -8.39 7.04 -13.04
CA SER A 96 -7.32 7.90 -13.56
C SER A 96 -7.14 7.79 -15.09
N CYS A 97 -7.48 6.65 -15.70
CA CYS A 97 -7.49 6.44 -17.16
C CYS A 97 -8.68 7.09 -17.90
N ASN A 98 -9.57 7.80 -17.20
CA ASN A 98 -10.79 8.38 -17.73
C ASN A 98 -10.60 9.88 -17.96
N GLU A 99 -10.11 10.26 -19.14
CA GLU A 99 -9.86 11.68 -19.50
C GLU A 99 -11.05 12.61 -19.22
N LYS A 100 -12.28 12.12 -19.36
CA LYS A 100 -13.49 12.91 -19.05
C LYS A 100 -13.67 13.21 -17.56
N ALA A 101 -13.24 12.30 -16.68
CA ALA A 101 -13.15 12.56 -15.24
C ALA A 101 -12.01 13.55 -14.91
N ASN A 102 -11.02 13.64 -15.79
CA ASN A 102 -9.84 14.50 -15.70
C ASN A 102 -10.00 15.87 -16.39
N ASN A 103 -11.22 16.26 -16.81
CA ASN A 103 -11.51 17.46 -17.60
C ASN A 103 -10.81 17.50 -18.97
N ASP A 104 -10.89 16.39 -19.71
CA ASP A 104 -10.31 16.16 -21.04
C ASP A 104 -8.76 16.30 -21.07
N ARG A 105 -8.11 15.91 -19.96
CA ARG A 105 -6.66 15.86 -19.79
C ARG A 105 -6.16 14.43 -19.54
N SER A 106 -4.96 14.13 -20.01
CA SER A 106 -4.30 12.87 -19.69
C SER A 106 -3.82 12.87 -18.23
N TRP A 107 -3.73 11.67 -17.64
CA TRP A 107 -3.30 11.50 -16.25
C TRP A 107 -1.83 11.91 -16.06
N TYR A 108 -0.97 11.61 -17.03
CA TYR A 108 0.44 11.96 -16.95
C TYR A 108 0.66 13.47 -16.89
N GLN A 109 -0.14 14.27 -17.61
CA GLN A 109 -0.10 15.74 -17.48
C GLN A 109 -0.51 16.21 -16.08
N LEU A 110 -1.61 15.68 -15.53
CA LEU A 110 -2.09 16.03 -14.18
C LEU A 110 -1.09 15.66 -13.10
N LEU A 111 -0.52 14.45 -13.19
CA LEU A 111 0.47 13.97 -12.24
C LEU A 111 1.78 14.76 -12.33
N ASN A 112 2.21 15.13 -13.55
CA ASN A 112 3.37 15.98 -13.81
C ASN A 112 3.24 17.37 -13.17
N GLU A 113 2.05 17.98 -13.22
CA GLU A 113 1.76 19.24 -12.53
C GLU A 113 1.74 19.09 -11.01
N LYS A 114 1.34 17.92 -10.49
CA LYS A 114 1.31 17.63 -9.06
C LYS A 114 2.68 17.32 -8.45
N VAL A 115 3.71 16.99 -9.23
CA VAL A 115 5.04 16.61 -8.71
C VAL A 115 5.63 17.60 -7.66
N PRO A 116 5.58 18.94 -7.82
CA PRO A 116 6.09 19.86 -6.81
C PRO A 116 5.33 19.78 -5.48
N GLU A 117 4.01 19.59 -5.55
CA GLU A 117 3.12 19.44 -4.37
C GLU A 117 3.33 18.09 -3.68
N ILE A 118 3.52 17.02 -4.45
CA ILE A 118 3.90 15.68 -3.96
C ILE A 118 5.24 15.73 -3.21
N ALA A 119 6.22 16.45 -3.76
CA ALA A 119 7.55 16.61 -3.16
C ALA A 119 7.49 17.45 -1.88
N ALA A 120 6.70 18.54 -1.88
CA ALA A 120 6.50 19.41 -0.73
C ALA A 120 5.71 18.74 0.41
N ALA A 121 4.66 17.98 0.08
CA ALA A 121 3.96 17.10 1.04
C ALA A 121 4.85 15.97 1.57
N GLY A 122 5.93 15.67 0.84
CA GLY A 122 7.07 14.94 1.35
C GLY A 122 7.24 13.52 0.86
N PHE A 123 6.46 13.06 -0.12
CA PHE A 123 6.63 11.74 -0.70
C PHE A 123 8.01 11.59 -1.36
N THR A 124 8.61 10.40 -1.23
CA THR A 124 9.92 10.08 -1.80
C THR A 124 9.82 9.18 -3.04
N SER A 125 8.64 8.60 -3.26
CA SER A 125 8.35 7.65 -4.34
C SER A 125 6.90 7.80 -4.77
N VAL A 126 6.64 7.66 -6.08
CA VAL A 126 5.28 7.61 -6.63
C VAL A 126 5.12 6.33 -7.44
N TRP A 127 4.20 5.48 -7.00
CA TRP A 127 3.72 4.33 -7.78
C TRP A 127 2.75 4.85 -8.84
N MET A 128 3.20 4.77 -10.09
CA MET A 128 2.48 5.13 -11.30
C MET A 128 1.71 3.92 -11.84
N PRO A 129 0.58 4.11 -12.55
CA PRO A 129 -0.19 3.01 -13.11
C PRO A 129 0.58 2.27 -14.22
N PRO A 130 0.11 1.08 -14.68
CA PRO A 130 0.78 0.33 -15.74
C PRO A 130 0.94 1.20 -17.00
N PRO A 131 2.18 1.47 -17.45
CA PRO A 131 2.44 2.47 -18.48
C PRO A 131 2.23 1.96 -19.91
N THR A 132 2.02 0.66 -20.05
CA THR A 132 1.97 -0.06 -21.31
C THR A 132 0.60 0.03 -21.99
N LYS A 133 0.57 0.05 -23.32
CA LYS A 133 -0.62 -0.19 -24.14
C LYS A 133 -1.34 -1.48 -23.71
N SER A 134 -2.62 -1.37 -23.40
CA SER A 134 -3.43 -2.43 -22.81
C SER A 134 -4.78 -2.61 -23.52
N VAL A 135 -5.41 -3.78 -23.36
CA VAL A 135 -6.82 -4.01 -23.74
C VAL A 135 -7.78 -3.34 -22.76
N SER A 136 -7.46 -3.33 -21.46
CA SER A 136 -8.20 -2.62 -20.43
C SER A 136 -7.70 -1.18 -20.30
N LYS A 137 -8.60 -0.25 -19.96
CA LYS A 137 -8.23 1.16 -19.78
C LYS A 137 -7.26 1.36 -18.62
N GLN A 138 -7.36 0.52 -17.60
CA GLN A 138 -6.56 0.58 -16.38
C GLN A 138 -5.15 -0.01 -16.53
N GLY A 139 -4.79 -0.55 -17.70
CA GLY A 139 -3.44 -1.07 -17.96
C GLY A 139 -3.21 -2.54 -17.60
N TYR A 140 -4.03 -3.12 -16.72
CA TYR A 140 -3.95 -4.53 -16.25
C TYR A 140 -4.39 -5.60 -17.26
N LEU A 141 -4.24 -5.35 -18.57
CA LEU A 141 -4.34 -6.34 -19.66
C LEU A 141 -3.33 -5.97 -20.76
N PRO A 142 -2.02 -5.96 -20.46
CA PRO A 142 -0.99 -5.39 -21.33
C PRO A 142 -0.86 -6.14 -22.67
N THR A 143 -0.49 -5.40 -23.71
CA THR A 143 -0.27 -5.92 -25.07
C THR A 143 1.22 -5.75 -25.46
N ASP A 144 1.57 -4.77 -26.29
CA ASP A 144 2.95 -4.49 -26.67
C ASP A 144 3.69 -3.78 -25.53
N LEU A 145 4.56 -4.51 -24.83
CA LEU A 145 5.30 -4.01 -23.65
C LEU A 145 6.17 -2.77 -23.95
N TYR A 146 6.62 -2.59 -25.19
CA TYR A 146 7.43 -1.43 -25.58
C TYR A 146 6.60 -0.22 -26.04
N ASN A 147 5.28 -0.34 -26.14
CA ASN A 147 4.41 0.77 -26.53
C ASN A 147 3.83 1.46 -25.28
N LEU A 148 4.34 2.65 -24.98
CA LEU A 148 3.96 3.42 -23.78
C LEU A 148 2.85 4.45 -24.03
N ASN A 149 2.14 4.34 -25.15
CA ASN A 149 0.93 5.12 -25.41
C ASN A 149 -0.25 4.40 -24.76
N SER A 150 -0.56 4.78 -23.53
CA SER A 150 -1.60 4.17 -22.70
C SER A 150 -2.82 5.08 -22.57
N PHE A 151 -3.86 4.61 -21.86
CA PHE A 151 -5.02 5.45 -21.53
C PHE A 151 -4.74 6.49 -20.43
N TYR A 152 -3.51 6.55 -19.92
CA TYR A 152 -3.06 7.56 -18.97
C TYR A 152 -2.33 8.73 -19.66
N GLY A 153 -1.96 8.59 -20.93
CA GLY A 153 -1.30 9.62 -21.75
C GLY A 153 -0.34 9.03 -22.77
N SER A 154 0.31 9.91 -23.53
CA SER A 154 1.31 9.50 -24.53
C SER A 154 2.66 9.11 -23.90
N GLU A 155 3.52 8.46 -24.68
CA GLU A 155 4.88 8.15 -24.25
C GLU A 155 5.71 9.40 -23.90
N ASP A 156 5.54 10.50 -24.66
CA ASP A 156 6.23 11.77 -24.37
C ASP A 156 5.76 12.39 -23.05
N GLU A 157 4.46 12.31 -22.74
CA GLU A 157 3.90 12.80 -21.48
C GLU A 157 4.37 11.95 -20.29
N LEU A 158 4.44 10.63 -20.47
CA LEU A 158 5.01 9.71 -19.48
C LEU A 158 6.47 10.05 -19.19
N ARG A 159 7.31 10.16 -20.24
CA ARG A 159 8.73 10.49 -20.13
C ARG A 159 8.94 11.86 -19.47
N SER A 160 8.12 12.85 -19.81
CA SER A 160 8.11 14.16 -19.15
C SER A 160 7.80 14.05 -17.65
N CYS A 161 6.74 13.32 -17.28
CA CYS A 161 6.34 13.10 -15.89
C CYS A 161 7.42 12.35 -15.07
N VAL A 162 8.01 11.30 -15.65
CA VAL A 162 9.11 10.52 -15.04
C VAL A 162 10.38 11.38 -14.87
N ALA A 163 10.72 12.22 -15.85
CA ALA A 163 11.82 13.18 -15.72
C ALA A 163 11.54 14.21 -14.61
N ARG A 164 10.32 14.78 -14.58
CA ARG A 164 9.90 15.76 -13.58
C ARG A 164 9.95 15.22 -12.16
N MET A 165 9.53 13.98 -11.93
CA MET A 165 9.68 13.30 -10.63
C MET A 165 11.15 13.26 -10.19
N ARG A 166 12.06 12.91 -11.11
CA ARG A 166 13.50 12.83 -10.82
C ARG A 166 14.12 14.19 -10.49
N GLU A 167 13.68 15.29 -11.14
CA GLU A 167 14.07 16.66 -10.79
C GLU A 167 13.72 17.06 -9.34
N TYR A 168 12.69 16.42 -8.77
CA TYR A 168 12.25 16.63 -7.38
C TYR A 168 12.73 15.56 -6.40
N ASN A 169 13.67 14.69 -6.82
CA ASN A 169 14.12 13.53 -6.04
C ASN A 169 13.00 12.56 -5.64
N ILE A 170 11.86 12.58 -6.35
CA ILE A 170 10.84 11.55 -6.28
C ILE A 170 11.29 10.35 -7.12
N THR A 171 11.08 9.17 -6.59
CA THR A 171 11.36 7.89 -7.27
C THR A 171 10.13 7.48 -8.09
N PRO A 172 10.16 7.56 -9.43
CA PRO A 172 9.09 7.02 -10.26
C PRO A 172 9.12 5.49 -10.19
N VAL A 173 8.03 4.88 -9.75
CA VAL A 173 7.84 3.43 -9.61
C VAL A 173 6.79 2.98 -10.64
N ALA A 174 7.16 2.09 -11.56
CA ALA A 174 6.21 1.54 -12.55
C ALA A 174 5.44 0.35 -11.97
N ASP A 175 4.16 0.24 -12.35
CA ASP A 175 3.39 -0.98 -12.17
C ASP A 175 3.74 -1.99 -13.29
N ILE A 176 4.18 -3.18 -12.89
CA ILE A 176 4.76 -4.22 -13.75
C ILE A 176 3.80 -5.40 -13.82
N VAL A 177 2.98 -5.41 -14.87
CA VAL A 177 2.03 -6.47 -15.19
C VAL A 177 2.67 -7.45 -16.16
N ILE A 178 3.17 -8.58 -15.62
CA ILE A 178 3.92 -9.59 -16.40
C ILE A 178 3.42 -11.03 -16.25
N ASN A 179 2.52 -11.31 -15.29
CA ASN A 179 1.91 -12.63 -15.14
C ASN A 179 1.18 -13.09 -16.41
N HIS A 180 0.46 -12.17 -17.03
CA HIS A 180 -0.42 -12.43 -18.16
C HIS A 180 -0.26 -11.31 -19.19
N ARG A 181 -0.46 -11.64 -20.47
CA ARG A 181 -0.29 -10.68 -21.58
C ARG A 181 -1.29 -10.98 -22.69
N CYS A 182 -1.99 -9.96 -23.18
CA CYS A 182 -2.91 -10.09 -24.30
C CYS A 182 -2.15 -10.03 -25.63
N ALA A 183 -2.38 -11.00 -26.51
CA ALA A 183 -1.84 -11.01 -27.86
C ALA A 183 -2.63 -10.04 -28.78
N GLU A 184 -1.95 -9.42 -29.76
CA GLU A 184 -2.58 -8.47 -30.68
C GLU A 184 -3.31 -9.13 -31.87
N ALA A 185 -3.10 -10.43 -32.12
CA ALA A 185 -3.76 -11.16 -33.19
C ALA A 185 -4.11 -12.62 -32.84
N GLN A 186 -5.01 -13.20 -33.64
CA GLN A 186 -5.44 -14.59 -33.53
C GLN A 186 -4.62 -15.55 -34.40
N ASP A 187 -4.41 -16.77 -33.93
CA ASP A 187 -4.01 -17.88 -34.78
C ASP A 187 -5.12 -18.37 -35.71
N ASP A 188 -4.75 -19.30 -36.57
CA ASP A 188 -5.60 -19.85 -37.62
C ASP A 188 -6.74 -20.72 -37.04
N ALA A 189 -6.69 -21.01 -35.73
CA ALA A 189 -7.74 -21.65 -34.93
C ALA A 189 -8.58 -20.63 -34.11
N GLY A 190 -8.36 -19.32 -34.31
CA GLY A 190 -9.09 -18.23 -33.66
C GLY A 190 -8.63 -17.89 -32.24
N ARG A 191 -7.47 -18.38 -31.78
CA ARG A 191 -6.96 -18.18 -30.41
C ARG A 191 -6.07 -16.94 -30.34
N TRP A 192 -6.27 -16.09 -29.34
CA TRP A 192 -5.47 -14.88 -29.13
C TRP A 192 -4.08 -15.22 -28.57
N ASN A 193 -3.11 -15.47 -29.44
CA ASN A 193 -1.75 -15.89 -29.08
C ASN A 193 -0.63 -15.47 -30.05
N LYS A 194 -0.93 -14.66 -31.09
CA LYS A 194 0.09 -14.07 -31.96
C LYS A 194 0.47 -12.69 -31.41
N TYR A 195 1.63 -12.59 -30.78
CA TYR A 195 2.15 -11.33 -30.23
C TYR A 195 2.97 -10.56 -31.28
N THR A 196 3.11 -9.26 -31.08
CA THR A 196 3.80 -8.35 -32.00
C THR A 196 4.76 -7.40 -31.25
N GLY A 197 5.43 -6.51 -31.99
CA GLY A 197 6.41 -5.57 -31.43
C GLY A 197 7.79 -6.19 -31.27
N LYS A 198 8.58 -5.69 -30.30
CA LYS A 198 9.93 -6.20 -30.00
C LYS A 198 9.90 -7.55 -29.23
N ILE A 199 8.75 -7.92 -28.67
CA ILE A 199 8.54 -9.17 -27.95
C ILE A 199 7.44 -9.97 -28.67
N ASP A 200 7.81 -10.52 -29.82
CA ASP A 200 6.97 -11.26 -30.77
C ASP A 200 6.85 -12.75 -30.41
N TRP A 201 6.46 -13.01 -29.16
CA TRP A 201 6.22 -14.37 -28.66
C TRP A 201 5.12 -15.12 -29.43
N ASP A 202 5.03 -16.42 -29.16
CA ASP A 202 3.96 -17.30 -29.62
C ASP A 202 3.44 -18.19 -28.47
N ALA A 203 2.66 -19.22 -28.81
CA ALA A 203 2.11 -20.19 -27.88
C ALA A 203 3.11 -20.84 -26.90
N ARG A 204 4.42 -20.90 -27.22
CA ARG A 204 5.47 -21.42 -26.33
C ARG A 204 5.72 -20.54 -25.10
N ALA A 205 5.31 -19.27 -25.15
CA ALA A 205 5.37 -18.34 -24.02
C ALA A 205 4.14 -18.42 -23.11
N ILE A 206 3.15 -19.25 -23.43
CA ILE A 206 1.87 -19.37 -22.70
C ILE A 206 1.85 -20.73 -21.99
N THR A 207 1.46 -20.76 -20.71
CA THR A 207 1.38 -21.99 -19.90
C THR A 207 0.47 -23.06 -20.53
N CYS A 208 0.78 -24.34 -20.34
CA CYS A 208 0.01 -25.42 -20.98
C CYS A 208 -1.41 -25.57 -20.41
N GLU A 209 -1.66 -25.09 -19.19
CA GLU A 209 -2.99 -25.00 -18.56
C GLU A 209 -3.91 -23.96 -19.23
N ASN A 210 -3.44 -23.23 -20.25
CA ASN A 210 -4.19 -22.21 -21.00
C ASN A 210 -4.55 -22.66 -22.45
N PRO A 211 -5.25 -23.79 -22.66
CA PRO A 211 -5.55 -24.32 -24.00
C PRO A 211 -6.49 -23.41 -24.81
N GLN A 212 -7.29 -22.56 -24.17
CA GLN A 212 -8.11 -21.53 -24.83
C GLN A 212 -7.27 -20.48 -25.57
N PHE A 213 -6.03 -20.28 -25.13
CA PHE A 213 -5.01 -19.47 -25.81
C PHE A 213 -4.00 -20.35 -26.58
N GLY A 214 -4.19 -21.67 -26.58
CA GLY A 214 -3.36 -22.62 -27.31
C GLY A 214 -1.96 -22.82 -26.72
N GLY A 215 -1.79 -22.61 -25.42
CA GLY A 215 -0.49 -22.64 -24.75
C GLY A 215 0.30 -23.96 -24.92
N GLN A 216 1.61 -23.81 -25.06
CA GLN A 216 2.59 -24.88 -25.35
C GLN A 216 3.84 -24.80 -24.46
N GLY A 217 3.87 -23.86 -23.51
CA GLY A 217 4.91 -23.77 -22.49
C GLY A 217 4.81 -24.89 -21.46
N SER A 218 5.57 -24.73 -20.39
CA SER A 218 5.54 -25.55 -19.18
C SER A 218 4.24 -25.34 -18.39
N GLN A 219 4.13 -26.08 -17.29
CA GLN A 219 3.08 -25.87 -16.31
C GLN A 219 3.20 -24.50 -15.63
N SER A 220 2.07 -23.89 -15.29
CA SER A 220 2.02 -22.67 -14.50
C SER A 220 2.76 -22.83 -13.16
N THR A 221 3.40 -21.73 -12.71
CA THR A 221 4.15 -21.69 -11.44
C THR A 221 3.43 -20.91 -10.34
N GLY A 222 2.15 -20.58 -10.57
CA GLY A 222 1.28 -19.87 -9.64
C GLY A 222 -0.19 -19.93 -10.07
N GLU A 223 -0.98 -18.97 -9.62
CA GLU A 223 -2.43 -18.87 -9.89
C GLU A 223 -2.76 -18.31 -11.29
N ASP A 224 -3.70 -18.95 -11.99
CA ASP A 224 -4.11 -18.52 -13.33
C ASP A 224 -5.01 -17.27 -13.32
N TYR A 225 -4.58 -16.22 -14.01
CA TYR A 225 -5.44 -15.09 -14.38
C TYR A 225 -6.27 -15.45 -15.62
N LEU A 226 -7.45 -16.04 -15.39
CA LEU A 226 -8.33 -16.59 -16.44
C LEU A 226 -8.63 -15.67 -17.67
N PRO A 227 -8.77 -14.33 -17.55
CA PRO A 227 -9.13 -13.47 -18.70
C PRO A 227 -8.07 -13.30 -19.80
N ALA A 228 -6.82 -13.67 -19.58
CA ALA A 228 -5.73 -13.46 -20.54
C ALA A 228 -4.74 -14.65 -20.55
N PRO A 229 -3.92 -14.81 -21.61
CA PRO A 229 -2.84 -15.78 -21.62
C PRO A 229 -1.88 -15.59 -20.44
N ASN A 230 -1.71 -16.63 -19.62
CA ASN A 230 -0.73 -16.65 -18.53
C ASN A 230 0.65 -17.04 -19.07
N ILE A 231 1.68 -16.32 -18.63
CA ILE A 231 3.01 -16.34 -19.24
C ILE A 231 3.92 -17.37 -18.55
N ASP A 232 4.52 -18.23 -19.36
CA ASP A 232 5.46 -19.24 -18.89
C ASP A 232 6.84 -18.63 -18.62
N HIS A 233 7.00 -18.08 -17.42
CA HIS A 233 8.29 -17.58 -16.93
C HIS A 233 9.37 -18.68 -16.76
N THR A 234 9.06 -19.98 -16.91
CA THR A 234 10.11 -21.02 -16.92
C THR A 234 10.96 -20.96 -18.20
N GLN A 235 10.43 -20.41 -19.30
CA GLN A 235 11.15 -20.24 -20.56
C GLN A 235 12.28 -19.21 -20.45
N GLN A 236 13.48 -19.58 -20.90
CA GLN A 236 14.64 -18.69 -20.89
C GLN A 236 14.45 -17.46 -21.79
N PHE A 237 13.77 -17.59 -22.93
CA PHE A 237 13.53 -16.47 -23.83
C PHE A 237 12.56 -15.45 -23.22
N VAL A 238 11.46 -15.90 -22.59
CA VAL A 238 10.53 -15.04 -21.84
C VAL A 238 11.27 -14.23 -20.79
N ARG A 239 12.11 -14.86 -19.97
CA ARG A 239 12.88 -14.15 -18.93
C ARG A 239 13.90 -13.18 -19.50
N LYS A 240 14.59 -13.55 -20.59
CA LYS A 240 15.52 -12.66 -21.30
C LYS A 240 14.81 -11.40 -21.80
N ASP A 241 13.69 -11.55 -22.49
CA ASP A 241 13.01 -10.41 -23.13
C ASP A 241 12.38 -9.48 -22.08
N LEU A 242 11.84 -10.03 -20.98
CA LEU A 242 11.34 -9.25 -19.84
C LEU A 242 12.47 -8.49 -19.12
N LYS A 243 13.66 -9.10 -18.94
CA LYS A 243 14.85 -8.42 -18.40
C LYS A 243 15.32 -7.27 -19.27
N GLU A 244 15.36 -7.46 -20.59
CA GLU A 244 15.70 -6.40 -21.54
C GLU A 244 14.69 -5.25 -21.49
N TRP A 245 13.39 -5.56 -21.41
CA TRP A 245 12.33 -4.57 -21.29
C TRP A 245 12.39 -3.79 -19.97
N LEU A 246 12.53 -4.45 -18.82
CA LEU A 246 12.67 -3.77 -17.52
C LEU A 246 13.95 -2.91 -17.45
N SER A 247 15.04 -3.37 -18.07
CA SER A 247 16.28 -2.59 -18.19
C SER A 247 16.07 -1.34 -19.05
N TRP A 248 15.33 -1.44 -20.15
CA TRP A 248 14.93 -0.29 -20.97
C TRP A 248 14.00 0.68 -20.20
N MET A 249 13.00 0.18 -19.47
CA MET A 249 12.14 0.98 -18.59
C MET A 249 12.96 1.76 -17.54
N ARG A 250 14.04 1.17 -17.03
CA ARG A 250 14.98 1.82 -16.10
C ARG A 250 15.85 2.85 -16.81
N ASP A 251 16.59 2.45 -17.82
CA ASP A 251 17.71 3.23 -18.36
C ASP A 251 17.27 4.31 -19.35
N ASP A 252 16.28 4.02 -20.18
CA ASP A 252 15.80 4.89 -21.26
C ASP A 252 14.56 5.68 -20.86
N VAL A 253 13.52 5.02 -20.33
CA VAL A 253 12.29 5.70 -19.88
C VAL A 253 12.53 6.46 -18.58
N GLY A 254 13.39 5.93 -17.70
CA GLY A 254 13.84 6.61 -16.49
C GLY A 254 13.19 6.16 -15.19
N PHE A 255 12.41 5.07 -15.18
CA PHE A 255 11.85 4.51 -13.95
C PHE A 255 12.94 4.06 -12.97
N ARG A 256 12.63 4.09 -11.67
CA ARG A 256 13.60 3.74 -10.60
C ARG A 256 13.02 2.78 -9.56
N GLY A 257 11.80 2.29 -9.72
CA GLY A 257 11.29 1.17 -8.93
C GLY A 257 10.19 0.39 -9.63
N TRP A 258 9.91 -0.81 -9.13
CA TRP A 258 8.90 -1.73 -9.62
C TRP A 258 7.87 -2.05 -8.54
N ARG A 259 6.58 -1.90 -8.87
CA ARG A 259 5.48 -2.59 -8.20
C ARG A 259 5.11 -3.78 -9.08
N PHE A 260 5.32 -5.01 -8.62
CA PHE A 260 4.93 -6.20 -9.38
C PHE A 260 3.47 -6.56 -9.12
N ASP A 261 2.70 -6.65 -10.20
CA ASP A 261 1.29 -7.03 -10.20
C ASP A 261 1.10 -8.54 -10.00
N PHE A 262 0.02 -8.91 -9.29
CA PHE A 262 -0.50 -10.27 -9.18
C PHE A 262 0.59 -11.35 -9.00
N VAL A 263 1.51 -11.14 -8.04
CA VAL A 263 2.72 -11.98 -7.88
C VAL A 263 2.46 -13.38 -7.32
N LYS A 264 1.18 -13.71 -7.06
CA LYS A 264 0.72 -15.09 -6.82
C LYS A 264 0.63 -15.91 -8.10
N GLY A 265 0.59 -15.27 -9.27
CA GLY A 265 0.41 -15.95 -10.55
C GLY A 265 1.67 -16.65 -11.09
N TYR A 266 2.84 -16.35 -10.54
CA TYR A 266 4.12 -16.94 -10.93
C TYR A 266 5.07 -17.04 -9.73
N SER A 267 6.05 -17.95 -9.81
CA SER A 267 7.03 -18.12 -8.73
C SER A 267 7.86 -16.85 -8.49
N GLY A 268 7.94 -16.42 -7.23
CA GLY A 268 8.71 -15.24 -6.80
C GLY A 268 10.21 -15.34 -7.11
N VAL A 269 10.75 -16.54 -7.38
CA VAL A 269 12.11 -16.73 -7.91
C VAL A 269 12.34 -15.91 -9.18
N PHE A 270 11.33 -15.79 -10.05
CA PHE A 270 11.44 -15.00 -11.27
C PHE A 270 11.44 -13.49 -10.97
N THR A 271 10.61 -13.03 -10.03
CA THR A 271 10.68 -11.64 -9.51
C THR A 271 12.08 -11.33 -8.99
N GLY A 272 12.65 -12.23 -8.19
CA GLY A 272 14.03 -12.15 -7.71
C GLY A 272 15.06 -12.03 -8.84
N GLU A 273 14.91 -12.86 -9.88
CA GLU A 273 15.79 -12.85 -11.07
C GLU A 273 15.69 -11.55 -11.89
N TYR A 274 14.48 -10.98 -12.03
CA TYR A 274 14.27 -9.69 -12.70
C TYR A 274 14.86 -8.52 -11.90
N VAL A 275 14.75 -8.57 -10.57
CA VAL A 275 15.22 -7.52 -9.67
C VAL A 275 16.74 -7.54 -9.51
N GLU A 276 17.37 -8.71 -9.51
CA GLU A 276 18.84 -8.83 -9.50
C GLU A 276 19.48 -8.24 -10.76
N GLU A 277 18.87 -8.45 -11.93
CA GLU A 277 19.30 -7.87 -13.20
C GLU A 277 19.08 -6.34 -13.23
N THR A 278 17.88 -5.91 -12.84
CA THR A 278 17.42 -4.54 -13.06
C THR A 278 17.73 -3.59 -11.92
N ARG A 279 18.10 -4.09 -10.73
CA ARG A 279 18.57 -3.33 -9.56
C ARG A 279 17.79 -2.03 -9.33
N PRO A 280 16.46 -2.08 -9.20
CA PRO A 280 15.65 -0.92 -8.91
C PRO A 280 16.00 -0.35 -7.52
N PHE A 281 15.65 0.92 -7.29
CA PHE A 281 15.77 1.54 -5.98
C PHE A 281 14.60 1.15 -5.03
N LEU A 282 13.41 0.83 -5.58
CA LEU A 282 12.31 0.15 -4.87
C LEU A 282 11.85 -1.08 -5.65
N SER A 283 11.60 -2.19 -4.98
CA SER A 283 10.93 -3.38 -5.51
C SER A 283 9.92 -3.89 -4.50
N PHE A 284 8.64 -3.96 -4.87
CA PHE A 284 7.61 -4.59 -4.04
C PHE A 284 6.53 -5.30 -4.85
N GLY A 285 6.02 -6.42 -4.34
CA GLY A 285 5.00 -7.24 -5.00
C GLY A 285 3.62 -7.19 -4.31
N GLU A 286 2.58 -7.36 -5.11
CA GLU A 286 1.21 -7.58 -4.65
C GLU A 286 0.93 -9.05 -4.35
N PHE A 287 1.44 -9.57 -3.23
CA PHE A 287 1.06 -10.88 -2.72
C PHE A 287 -0.26 -10.76 -1.94
N TRP A 288 -1.38 -10.65 -2.67
CA TRP A 288 -2.72 -10.58 -2.07
C TRP A 288 -3.33 -11.97 -1.94
N ASP A 289 -3.36 -12.50 -0.72
CA ASP A 289 -3.97 -13.80 -0.42
C ASP A 289 -5.15 -13.70 0.57
N GLU A 290 -5.88 -14.80 0.77
CA GLU A 290 -7.04 -14.81 1.67
C GLU A 290 -6.61 -14.90 3.14
N CYS A 291 -7.04 -13.91 3.94
CA CYS A 291 -6.91 -13.92 5.41
C CYS A 291 -7.77 -15.04 6.03
N SER A 292 -7.42 -15.47 7.25
CA SER A 292 -8.20 -16.49 7.97
C SER A 292 -9.49 -15.90 8.55
N TYR A 293 -10.63 -16.50 8.22
CA TYR A 293 -11.95 -16.14 8.73
C TYR A 293 -12.63 -17.34 9.39
N ARG A 294 -13.39 -17.09 10.45
CA ARG A 294 -14.29 -18.05 11.10
C ARG A 294 -15.68 -17.43 11.19
N ASP A 295 -16.69 -18.13 10.67
CA ASP A 295 -18.10 -17.68 10.67
C ASP A 295 -18.30 -16.25 10.09
N GLY A 296 -17.47 -15.88 9.11
CA GLY A 296 -17.50 -14.55 8.48
C GLY A 296 -16.85 -13.41 9.29
N VAL A 297 -16.18 -13.72 10.41
CA VAL A 297 -15.40 -12.79 11.22
C VAL A 297 -13.91 -13.07 11.03
N LEU A 298 -13.09 -12.02 10.90
CA LEU A 298 -11.64 -12.17 10.78
C LEU A 298 -11.10 -12.84 12.06
N GLU A 299 -10.34 -13.93 11.92
CA GLU A 299 -9.70 -14.55 13.08
C GLU A 299 -8.62 -13.63 13.66
N TYR A 300 -8.43 -13.68 14.98
CA TYR A 300 -7.41 -12.88 15.66
C TYR A 300 -5.99 -13.23 15.18
N ASN A 301 -5.70 -14.53 15.04
CA ASN A 301 -4.40 -14.99 14.58
C ASN A 301 -4.37 -15.05 13.05
N GLN A 302 -3.51 -14.23 12.43
CA GLN A 302 -3.24 -14.21 11.00
C GLN A 302 -1.80 -14.66 10.67
N ASP A 303 -1.10 -15.33 11.59
CA ASP A 303 0.28 -15.80 11.43
C ASP A 303 0.47 -16.58 10.13
N ALA A 304 -0.46 -17.46 9.79
CA ALA A 304 -0.42 -18.22 8.54
C ALA A 304 -0.49 -17.32 7.29
N HIS A 305 -1.21 -16.19 7.34
CA HIS A 305 -1.31 -15.24 6.22
C HIS A 305 0.00 -14.45 6.06
N ARG A 306 0.51 -13.84 7.14
CA ARG A 306 1.79 -13.12 7.09
C ARG A 306 2.99 -14.03 6.84
N GLN A 307 2.95 -15.30 7.26
CA GLN A 307 3.98 -16.28 6.92
C GLN A 307 4.04 -16.53 5.40
N ARG A 308 2.90 -16.71 4.72
CA ARG A 308 2.89 -16.89 3.25
C ARG A 308 3.46 -15.66 2.51
N THR A 309 3.26 -14.45 3.05
CA THR A 309 3.92 -13.24 2.57
C THR A 309 5.45 -13.29 2.79
N CYS A 310 5.92 -13.79 3.94
CA CYS A 310 7.35 -14.01 4.18
C CYS A 310 7.93 -15.04 3.22
N ASP A 311 7.27 -16.19 3.06
CA ASP A 311 7.69 -17.29 2.18
C ASP A 311 7.82 -16.83 0.71
N TRP A 312 6.90 -15.97 0.25
CA TRP A 312 7.00 -15.36 -1.07
C TRP A 312 8.19 -14.40 -1.16
N VAL A 313 8.40 -13.52 -0.18
CA VAL A 313 9.56 -12.61 -0.13
C VAL A 313 10.87 -13.39 -0.11
N ASP A 314 10.98 -14.46 0.68
CA ASP A 314 12.13 -15.36 0.71
C ASP A 314 12.37 -16.02 -0.65
N SER A 315 11.30 -16.40 -1.36
CA SER A 315 11.42 -16.97 -2.72
C SER A 315 12.01 -15.98 -3.75
N THR A 316 11.92 -14.66 -3.51
CA THR A 316 12.62 -13.64 -4.32
C THR A 316 14.11 -13.52 -4.00
N GLY A 317 14.64 -14.33 -3.08
CA GLY A 317 15.95 -14.11 -2.44
C GLY A 317 15.94 -12.96 -1.44
N GLY A 318 14.75 -12.57 -0.94
CA GLY A 318 14.58 -11.44 -0.02
C GLY A 318 14.88 -10.05 -0.62
N ASN A 319 15.04 -9.96 -1.96
CA ASN A 319 15.40 -8.73 -2.67
C ASN A 319 14.19 -7.85 -3.06
N THR A 320 12.98 -8.33 -2.82
CA THR A 320 11.72 -7.66 -3.12
C THR A 320 10.81 -7.65 -1.89
N ALA A 321 10.22 -6.50 -1.59
CA ALA A 321 9.26 -6.31 -0.51
C ALA A 321 7.84 -6.78 -0.91
N ALA A 322 6.89 -6.78 0.02
CA ALA A 322 5.49 -7.10 -0.28
C ALA A 322 4.52 -6.12 0.39
N PHE A 323 3.36 -5.92 -0.23
CA PHE A 323 2.24 -5.21 0.39
C PHE A 323 1.74 -5.95 1.64
N ASP A 324 1.60 -5.23 2.74
CA ASP A 324 1.12 -5.78 4.01
C ASP A 324 -0.41 -5.87 4.07
N PHE A 325 -0.97 -6.77 3.25
CA PHE A 325 -2.38 -7.12 3.28
C PHE A 325 -2.84 -7.63 4.66
N THR A 326 -1.94 -8.19 5.45
CA THR A 326 -2.23 -8.63 6.83
C THR A 326 -2.56 -7.44 7.73
N THR A 327 -1.73 -6.39 7.73
CA THR A 327 -2.03 -5.14 8.45
C THR A 327 -3.31 -4.49 7.92
N LYS A 328 -3.49 -4.39 6.59
CA LYS A 328 -4.72 -3.86 5.97
C LYS A 328 -5.98 -4.54 6.53
N GLY A 329 -6.03 -5.88 6.51
CA GLY A 329 -7.18 -6.63 7.00
C GLY A 329 -7.44 -6.48 8.50
N ILE A 330 -6.40 -6.64 9.32
CA ILE A 330 -6.52 -6.55 10.78
C ILE A 330 -6.88 -5.13 11.24
N LEU A 331 -6.21 -4.12 10.69
CA LEU A 331 -6.42 -2.71 11.05
C LEU A 331 -7.82 -2.26 10.65
N GLN A 332 -8.31 -2.69 9.49
CA GLN A 332 -9.66 -2.41 9.03
C GLN A 332 -10.73 -2.97 9.98
N GLU A 333 -10.62 -4.25 10.36
CA GLU A 333 -11.55 -4.90 11.28
C GLU A 333 -11.48 -4.26 12.69
N ALA A 334 -10.27 -3.95 13.16
CA ALA A 334 -10.04 -3.32 14.46
C ALA A 334 -10.73 -1.94 14.59
N VAL A 335 -10.54 -1.04 13.61
CA VAL A 335 -11.17 0.30 13.65
C VAL A 335 -12.68 0.24 13.35
N ALA A 336 -13.13 -0.69 12.50
CA ALA A 336 -14.55 -0.87 12.19
C ALA A 336 -15.36 -1.32 13.42
N ARG A 337 -14.78 -2.20 14.24
CA ARG A 337 -15.47 -2.84 15.37
C ARG A 337 -15.09 -2.28 16.74
N THR A 338 -14.17 -1.31 16.81
CA THR A 338 -13.59 -0.83 18.10
C THR A 338 -12.79 -1.93 18.83
N GLU A 339 -12.29 -2.91 18.06
CA GLU A 339 -11.59 -4.12 18.50
C GLU A 339 -10.05 -3.93 18.46
N TYR A 340 -9.56 -2.87 19.09
CA TYR A 340 -8.12 -2.51 19.07
C TYR A 340 -7.20 -3.54 19.74
N TRP A 341 -7.74 -4.44 20.56
CA TRP A 341 -7.07 -5.66 21.05
C TRP A 341 -6.55 -6.57 19.93
N ARG A 342 -7.05 -6.42 18.70
CA ARG A 342 -6.49 -7.09 17.51
C ARG A 342 -5.11 -6.58 17.11
N LEU A 343 -4.73 -5.35 17.46
CA LEU A 343 -3.51 -4.66 17.01
C LEU A 343 -2.24 -5.06 17.77
N ILE A 344 -2.26 -6.20 18.47
CA ILE A 344 -1.11 -6.82 19.14
C ILE A 344 -1.14 -8.33 18.90
N ASP A 345 0.00 -8.96 18.63
CA ASP A 345 0.11 -10.42 18.54
C ASP A 345 0.44 -11.06 19.90
N THR A 346 0.43 -12.39 19.96
CA THR A 346 0.73 -13.18 21.17
C THR A 346 2.14 -13.01 21.72
N LYS A 347 3.02 -12.31 21.00
CA LYS A 347 4.41 -11.97 21.38
C LYS A 347 4.59 -10.48 21.65
N GLY A 348 3.51 -9.69 21.69
CA GLY A 348 3.53 -8.25 22.02
C GLY A 348 3.82 -7.31 20.85
N ARG A 349 3.85 -7.82 19.61
CA ARG A 349 4.29 -7.08 18.40
C ARG A 349 3.09 -6.67 17.54
N PRO A 350 3.28 -5.83 16.50
CA PRO A 350 2.28 -5.65 15.46
C PRO A 350 1.85 -7.00 14.86
N PRO A 351 0.54 -7.20 14.58
CA PRO A 351 0.02 -8.49 14.17
C PRO A 351 0.12 -8.74 12.65
N GLY A 352 0.42 -7.70 11.85
CA GLY A 352 0.59 -7.81 10.41
C GLY A 352 1.98 -8.29 9.99
N PHE A 353 2.27 -8.20 8.68
CA PHE A 353 3.58 -8.56 8.12
C PHE A 353 4.67 -7.58 8.58
N CYS A 354 4.36 -6.31 8.83
CA CYS A 354 5.29 -5.35 9.44
C CYS A 354 5.79 -5.77 10.85
N GLY A 355 5.05 -6.62 11.56
CA GLY A 355 5.49 -7.22 12.83
C GLY A 355 6.52 -8.36 12.67
N MET A 356 6.60 -8.94 11.47
CA MET A 356 7.56 -9.99 11.12
C MET A 356 8.72 -9.47 10.27
N TRP A 357 8.50 -8.59 9.30
CA TRP A 357 9.58 -8.09 8.46
C TRP A 357 9.38 -6.63 8.07
N PRO A 358 9.55 -5.67 9.00
CA PRO A 358 9.25 -4.27 8.72
C PRO A 358 10.06 -3.72 7.54
N SER A 359 11.31 -4.14 7.34
CA SER A 359 12.18 -3.70 6.24
C SER A 359 11.71 -4.14 4.84
N ARG A 360 10.77 -5.10 4.76
CA ARG A 360 10.14 -5.62 3.54
C ARG A 360 8.62 -5.46 3.51
N ALA A 361 8.02 -4.83 4.52
CA ALA A 361 6.58 -4.58 4.58
C ALA A 361 6.22 -3.21 3.99
N VAL A 362 5.44 -3.19 2.91
CA VAL A 362 4.83 -1.97 2.36
C VAL A 362 3.42 -1.83 2.94
N THR A 363 3.27 -0.97 3.95
CA THR A 363 2.00 -0.80 4.67
C THR A 363 1.09 0.18 3.94
N PHE A 364 -0.21 -0.12 3.89
CA PHE A 364 -1.22 0.71 3.22
C PHE A 364 -2.58 0.49 3.89
N ILE A 365 -3.52 1.42 3.70
CA ILE A 365 -4.91 1.23 4.15
C ILE A 365 -5.92 1.14 3.00
N GLU A 366 -5.53 1.51 1.79
CA GLU A 366 -6.37 1.45 0.59
C GLU A 366 -5.49 1.50 -0.66
N ASN A 367 -5.91 0.82 -1.73
CA ASN A 367 -5.35 0.94 -3.08
C ASN A 367 -6.48 1.13 -4.11
N HIS A 368 -6.18 0.96 -5.41
CA HIS A 368 -7.19 1.12 -6.47
C HIS A 368 -8.25 0.00 -6.52
N ASP A 369 -7.94 -1.20 -6.02
CA ASP A 369 -8.88 -2.34 -5.95
C ASP A 369 -9.72 -2.33 -4.69
N THR A 370 -9.05 -2.17 -3.53
CA THR A 370 -9.71 -2.28 -2.23
C THR A 370 -10.67 -1.10 -2.03
N GLY A 371 -10.28 0.09 -2.49
CA GLY A 371 -11.10 1.31 -2.50
C GLY A 371 -11.44 1.80 -3.90
N SER A 372 -11.20 3.08 -4.16
CA SER A 372 -11.56 3.77 -5.42
C SER A 372 -13.01 3.49 -5.87
N THR A 373 -13.28 3.27 -7.16
CA THR A 373 -14.60 2.86 -7.67
C THR A 373 -14.84 1.34 -7.65
N LEU A 374 -13.81 0.51 -7.42
CA LEU A 374 -13.94 -0.95 -7.32
C LEU A 374 -14.51 -1.41 -5.98
N GLN A 375 -14.09 -0.79 -4.87
CA GLN A 375 -14.58 -1.05 -3.51
C GLN A 375 -14.56 -2.54 -3.13
N HIS A 376 -13.53 -3.29 -3.54
CA HIS A 376 -13.45 -4.73 -3.27
C HIS A 376 -13.25 -5.05 -1.78
N TRP A 377 -12.56 -4.18 -1.03
CA TRP A 377 -12.30 -4.37 0.40
C TRP A 377 -12.04 -3.02 1.12
N PRO A 378 -13.03 -2.09 1.14
CA PRO A 378 -12.78 -0.70 1.49
C PRO A 378 -12.62 -0.50 3.00
N PHE A 379 -11.73 0.42 3.36
CA PHE A 379 -11.50 0.86 4.73
C PHE A 379 -12.67 1.76 5.21
N PRO A 380 -13.11 1.67 6.48
CA PRO A 380 -14.17 2.51 7.00
C PRO A 380 -13.92 4.01 6.79
N ARG A 381 -14.79 4.66 6.00
CA ARG A 381 -14.59 6.05 5.51
C ARG A 381 -14.57 7.11 6.63
N ASP A 382 -15.10 6.80 7.80
CA ASP A 382 -15.00 7.64 8.99
C ASP A 382 -13.72 7.39 9.81
N LYS A 383 -13.00 6.29 9.55
CA LYS A 383 -11.77 5.88 10.28
C LYS A 383 -10.47 6.03 9.49
N ILE A 384 -10.51 6.56 8.26
CA ILE A 384 -9.33 6.78 7.38
C ILE A 384 -8.12 7.40 8.11
N LEU A 385 -8.33 8.44 8.93
CA LEU A 385 -7.23 9.08 9.67
C LEU A 385 -6.67 8.22 10.81
N GLN A 386 -7.45 7.30 11.37
CA GLN A 386 -6.94 6.31 12.33
C GLN A 386 -6.03 5.30 11.61
N GLY A 387 -6.43 4.90 10.40
CA GLY A 387 -5.62 4.07 9.51
C GLY A 387 -4.27 4.71 9.17
N TYR A 388 -4.28 5.98 8.74
CA TYR A 388 -3.04 6.73 8.46
C TYR A 388 -2.21 7.01 9.71
N CYS A 389 -2.86 7.34 10.84
CA CYS A 389 -2.18 7.50 12.13
C CYS A 389 -1.41 6.23 12.50
N TYR A 390 -1.96 5.04 12.25
CA TYR A 390 -1.25 3.78 12.42
C TYR A 390 -0.06 3.67 11.45
N ILE A 391 -0.30 3.58 10.13
CA ILE A 391 0.77 3.21 9.18
C ILE A 391 1.88 4.25 9.06
N LEU A 392 1.59 5.55 9.26
CA LEU A 392 2.60 6.61 9.21
C LEU A 392 3.43 6.70 10.50
N THR A 393 2.91 6.25 11.65
CA THR A 393 3.70 6.19 12.89
C THR A 393 4.49 4.89 13.05
N HIS A 394 4.10 3.79 12.41
CA HIS A 394 4.64 2.45 12.67
C HIS A 394 5.84 2.04 11.78
N PRO A 395 6.55 0.96 12.14
CA PRO A 395 7.50 0.28 11.25
C PRO A 395 6.85 -0.18 9.93
N GLY A 396 7.67 -0.42 8.92
CA GLY A 396 7.21 -0.62 7.54
C GLY A 396 7.45 0.60 6.63
N THR A 397 7.08 0.47 5.37
CA THR A 397 7.20 1.50 4.32
C THR A 397 5.79 1.97 3.94
N PRO A 398 5.29 3.09 4.49
CA PRO A 398 3.90 3.47 4.32
C PRO A 398 3.58 4.01 2.92
N THR A 399 2.42 3.60 2.42
CA THR A 399 1.83 4.03 1.15
C THR A 399 0.54 4.80 1.43
N VAL A 400 0.48 6.03 0.94
CA VAL A 400 -0.72 6.87 0.92
C VAL A 400 -1.43 6.70 -0.43
N PHE A 401 -2.76 6.67 -0.41
CA PHE A 401 -3.59 6.52 -1.59
C PHE A 401 -3.99 7.90 -2.14
N TYR A 402 -3.95 8.07 -3.47
CA TYR A 402 -4.18 9.37 -4.12
C TYR A 402 -5.44 10.07 -3.62
N ASP A 403 -6.58 9.38 -3.67
CA ASP A 403 -7.90 9.94 -3.34
C ASP A 403 -7.94 10.46 -1.90
N HIS A 404 -7.22 9.81 -0.98
CA HIS A 404 -7.16 10.23 0.41
C HIS A 404 -6.21 11.41 0.64
N TRP A 405 -5.11 11.49 -0.11
CA TRP A 405 -4.17 12.60 -0.04
C TRP A 405 -4.77 13.90 -0.59
N VAL A 406 -5.59 13.83 -1.65
CA VAL A 406 -6.19 15.02 -2.28
C VAL A 406 -7.55 15.44 -1.70
N ASP A 407 -8.27 14.57 -0.96
CA ASP A 407 -9.53 14.95 -0.30
C ASP A 407 -9.27 15.94 0.87
N PRO A 408 -9.84 17.16 0.83
CA PRO A 408 -9.70 18.16 1.91
C PRO A 408 -10.13 17.68 3.30
N LYS A 409 -10.91 16.60 3.41
CA LYS A 409 -11.30 15.98 4.68
C LYS A 409 -10.10 15.36 5.43
N TRP A 410 -9.04 14.98 4.71
CA TRP A 410 -7.94 14.19 5.28
C TRP A 410 -6.55 14.73 4.95
N SER A 411 -6.39 15.45 3.84
CA SER A 411 -5.10 15.93 3.31
C SER A 411 -4.21 16.64 4.34
N GLU A 412 -4.76 17.59 5.11
CA GLU A 412 -4.03 18.33 6.16
C GLU A 412 -3.46 17.39 7.24
N ALA A 413 -4.30 16.48 7.77
CA ALA A 413 -3.89 15.55 8.82
C ALA A 413 -2.86 14.52 8.31
N ILE A 414 -3.00 14.05 7.07
CA ILE A 414 -2.00 13.18 6.41
C ILE A 414 -0.68 13.91 6.26
N GLY A 415 -0.68 15.19 5.82
CA GLY A 415 0.51 16.02 5.72
C GLY A 415 1.26 16.14 7.05
N VAL A 416 0.54 16.45 8.14
CA VAL A 416 1.14 16.52 9.49
C VAL A 416 1.74 15.18 9.92
N MET A 417 1.09 14.05 9.63
CA MET A 417 1.63 12.72 9.93
C MET A 417 2.90 12.38 9.13
N LEU A 418 2.96 12.79 7.85
CA LEU A 418 4.17 12.65 7.02
C LEU A 418 5.34 13.47 7.59
N ASP A 419 5.08 14.72 7.98
CA ASP A 419 6.08 15.59 8.62
C ASP A 419 6.61 15.04 9.94
N ILE A 420 5.72 14.54 10.82
CA ILE A 420 6.12 13.90 12.08
C ILE A 420 7.04 12.70 11.80
N ARG A 421 6.66 11.81 10.88
CA ARG A 421 7.46 10.63 10.53
C ARG A 421 8.84 11.01 9.99
N LYS A 422 8.91 12.04 9.15
CA LYS A 422 10.18 12.57 8.62
C LYS A 422 11.09 13.13 9.70
N ARG A 423 10.56 14.05 10.53
CA ARG A 423 11.28 14.72 11.61
C ARG A 423 11.87 13.72 12.61
N THR A 424 11.07 12.73 12.99
CA THR A 424 11.47 11.66 13.91
C THR A 424 12.40 10.61 13.28
N GLY A 425 12.61 10.69 11.96
CA GLY A 425 13.57 9.86 11.21
C GLY A 425 13.18 8.39 11.09
N LEU A 426 11.94 8.02 11.41
CA LEU A 426 11.46 6.64 11.46
C LEU A 426 11.64 5.93 10.11
N SER A 427 12.21 4.73 10.15
CA SER A 427 12.51 3.92 8.96
C SER A 427 12.09 2.47 9.12
N SER A 428 11.83 1.78 8.01
CA SER A 428 11.41 0.38 7.97
C SER A 428 12.47 -0.60 8.51
N ASN A 429 13.74 -0.19 8.61
CA ASN A 429 14.87 -1.00 9.09
C ASN A 429 15.38 -0.64 10.50
N ALA A 430 14.90 0.44 11.12
CA ALA A 430 15.33 0.87 12.46
C ALA A 430 14.18 1.29 13.40
N ALA A 431 12.98 1.54 12.86
CA ALA A 431 11.81 1.84 13.68
C ALA A 431 11.41 0.60 14.51
N ALA A 432 11.20 0.84 15.79
CA ALA A 432 10.83 -0.14 16.79
C ALA A 432 9.57 0.34 17.52
N VAL A 433 8.73 -0.59 17.97
CA VAL A 433 7.43 -0.28 18.58
C VAL A 433 7.20 -1.12 19.83
N HIS A 434 6.78 -0.46 20.91
CA HIS A 434 6.27 -1.10 22.11
C HIS A 434 4.79 -0.76 22.28
N ILE A 435 3.94 -1.78 22.39
CA ILE A 435 2.50 -1.63 22.50
C ILE A 435 2.12 -1.61 23.99
N GLU A 436 1.77 -0.44 24.51
CA GLU A 436 1.40 -0.28 25.93
C GLU A 436 -0.02 -0.79 26.20
N ARG A 437 -0.95 -0.57 25.26
CA ARG A 437 -2.37 -0.96 25.38
C ARG A 437 -2.93 -1.44 24.04
N ALA A 438 -3.72 -2.51 24.12
CA ALA A 438 -4.58 -2.99 23.05
C ALA A 438 -5.81 -3.64 23.70
N THR A 439 -6.90 -2.88 23.82
CA THR A 439 -8.15 -3.26 24.50
C THR A 439 -9.36 -3.16 23.55
N ALA A 440 -10.57 -3.43 24.02
CA ALA A 440 -11.73 -2.85 23.36
C ALA A 440 -11.68 -1.32 23.61
N GLY A 441 -11.71 -0.50 22.56
CA GLY A 441 -11.73 0.96 22.69
C GLY A 441 -10.39 1.71 22.77
N LEU A 442 -9.25 1.05 23.03
CA LEU A 442 -7.92 1.70 23.02
C LEU A 442 -6.84 0.87 22.32
N TYR A 443 -6.09 1.55 21.44
CA TYR A 443 -4.72 1.19 21.11
C TYR A 443 -3.79 2.30 21.60
N ALA A 444 -2.67 1.97 22.25
CA ALA A 444 -1.63 2.94 22.58
C ALA A 444 -0.24 2.34 22.42
N ALA A 445 0.65 3.05 21.73
CA ALA A 445 1.98 2.57 21.37
C ALA A 445 3.05 3.66 21.48
N HIS A 446 4.27 3.23 21.80
CA HIS A 446 5.49 4.02 21.79
C HIS A 446 6.29 3.60 20.57
N ILE A 447 6.69 4.55 19.72
CA ILE A 447 7.48 4.28 18.52
C ILE A 447 8.73 5.16 18.54
N GLY A 448 9.84 4.58 18.11
CA GLY A 448 11.13 5.25 18.04
C GLY A 448 12.12 4.35 17.34
N HIS A 449 13.39 4.44 17.73
CA HIS A 449 14.47 3.63 17.17
C HIS A 449 14.79 2.46 18.10
N ALA A 450 15.25 1.35 17.52
CA ALA A 450 15.77 0.22 18.28
C ALA A 450 17.00 0.61 19.12
N GLN A 451 17.16 0.00 20.29
CA GLN A 451 18.25 0.32 21.21
C GLN A 451 19.60 -0.32 20.80
N GLU A 452 19.56 -1.40 20.01
CA GLU A 452 20.72 -2.08 19.42
C GLU A 452 20.56 -2.12 17.88
N MET A 453 21.67 -2.09 17.14
CA MET A 453 21.64 -2.29 15.68
C MET A 453 21.32 -3.75 15.34
N TYR A 454 20.60 -3.93 14.24
CA TYR A 454 19.77 -5.10 14.05
C TYR A 454 20.38 -6.26 13.23
N THR A 455 19.89 -7.48 13.45
CA THR A 455 20.17 -8.70 12.66
C THR A 455 18.89 -9.35 12.07
N GLU A 456 18.33 -8.63 11.08
CA GLU A 456 17.39 -8.93 9.95
C GLU A 456 15.89 -9.38 10.05
N GLY A 457 15.45 -10.35 10.86
CA GLY A 457 14.15 -11.05 10.64
C GLY A 457 12.85 -10.80 11.47
N LEU A 458 12.61 -9.66 12.17
CA LEU A 458 11.48 -9.38 13.12
C LEU A 458 11.30 -7.87 13.44
N SER A 459 10.09 -7.45 13.87
CA SER A 459 9.87 -6.15 14.54
C SER A 459 10.51 -6.12 15.94
N MET A 460 11.08 -4.97 16.32
CA MET A 460 11.84 -4.76 17.56
C MET A 460 11.07 -3.95 18.62
N ASP A 461 11.45 -4.11 19.89
CA ASP A 461 11.06 -3.23 21.00
C ASP A 461 11.81 -1.89 20.93
N VAL A 462 11.10 -0.79 21.21
CA VAL A 462 11.70 0.56 21.33
C VAL A 462 12.39 0.75 22.67
N ASP A 463 13.39 1.63 22.75
CA ASP A 463 13.79 2.19 24.04
C ASP A 463 12.64 3.03 24.63
N VAL A 464 11.84 2.42 25.50
CA VAL A 464 10.71 3.07 26.19
C VAL A 464 11.11 4.22 27.12
N LYS A 465 12.42 4.46 27.35
CA LYS A 465 12.93 5.66 28.04
C LYS A 465 13.12 6.84 27.09
N ARG A 466 13.25 6.58 25.78
CA ARG A 466 13.48 7.59 24.72
C ARG A 466 12.74 7.25 23.41
N PRO A 467 11.42 6.96 23.43
CA PRO A 467 10.66 6.82 22.19
C PRO A 467 10.58 8.17 21.49
N SER A 468 10.58 8.16 20.15
CA SER A 468 10.49 9.39 19.35
C SER A 468 9.08 9.97 19.36
N ILE A 469 8.07 9.10 19.36
CA ILE A 469 6.64 9.44 19.42
C ILE A 469 5.87 8.49 20.32
N CYS A 470 4.75 8.98 20.81
CA CYS A 470 3.66 8.17 21.33
C CYS A 470 2.42 8.39 20.48
N MET A 471 1.58 7.37 20.30
CA MET A 471 0.31 7.52 19.60
C MET A 471 -0.79 6.70 20.26
N LYS A 472 -2.05 7.09 20.01
CA LYS A 472 -3.23 6.29 20.35
C LYS A 472 -4.22 6.22 19.20
N LEU A 473 -4.99 5.14 19.17
CA LEU A 473 -6.25 5.01 18.46
C LEU A 473 -7.39 4.68 19.43
N GLY A 474 -8.62 4.94 19.02
CA GLY A 474 -9.82 4.58 19.76
C GLY A 474 -10.36 5.66 20.69
N VAL A 475 -11.49 5.34 21.31
CA VAL A 475 -12.38 6.27 22.02
C VAL A 475 -12.03 6.44 23.50
N GLU A 476 -11.31 5.50 24.11
CA GLU A 476 -10.95 5.58 25.54
C GLU A 476 -9.82 6.59 25.78
N ASP A 477 -9.83 7.24 26.94
CA ASP A 477 -8.83 8.24 27.31
C ASP A 477 -7.44 7.62 27.58
N TRP A 478 -6.42 8.15 26.90
CA TRP A 478 -5.02 7.86 27.17
C TRP A 478 -4.15 9.04 26.74
N SER A 479 -3.03 9.25 27.45
CA SER A 479 -1.96 10.13 27.00
C SER A 479 -0.63 9.72 27.65
N PRO A 480 0.51 9.93 26.98
CA PRO A 480 1.81 9.55 27.52
C PRO A 480 2.22 10.38 28.75
N ASN A 481 1.68 11.59 28.91
CA ASN A 481 1.84 12.39 30.13
C ASN A 481 1.14 11.74 31.34
N ALA A 482 -0.06 11.18 31.16
CA ALA A 482 -0.79 10.50 32.23
C ALA A 482 -0.14 9.14 32.58
N ALA A 483 0.34 8.41 31.56
CA ALA A 483 1.08 7.16 31.73
C ALA A 483 2.55 7.35 32.19
N LYS A 484 3.06 8.59 32.21
CA LYS A 484 4.44 8.97 32.55
C LYS A 484 5.51 8.31 31.66
N VAL A 485 5.21 8.15 30.38
CA VAL A 485 6.08 7.46 29.40
C VAL A 485 7.47 8.10 29.36
N GLY A 486 8.50 7.29 29.60
CA GLY A 486 9.90 7.70 29.67
C GLY A 486 10.27 8.68 30.80
N ASN A 487 9.31 9.11 31.63
CA ASN A 487 9.39 10.34 32.45
C ASN A 487 9.66 11.61 31.62
N LEU A 488 9.26 11.64 30.34
CA LEU A 488 9.41 12.78 29.43
C LEU A 488 8.20 13.74 29.50
N SER A 489 8.32 14.93 28.89
CA SER A 489 7.21 15.89 28.80
C SER A 489 6.66 15.93 27.38
N TRP A 490 5.47 15.38 27.20
CA TRP A 490 4.89 15.17 25.87
C TRP A 490 4.01 16.33 25.43
N LYS A 491 4.12 16.73 24.16
CA LYS A 491 3.23 17.69 23.49
C LYS A 491 2.37 16.91 22.49
N CYS A 492 1.05 17.08 22.54
CA CYS A 492 0.19 16.57 21.47
C CYS A 492 0.43 17.43 20.23
N THR A 493 0.89 16.82 19.13
CA THR A 493 1.25 17.54 17.90
C THR A 493 0.27 17.29 16.76
N ALA A 494 -0.51 16.20 16.83
CA ALA A 494 -1.61 15.93 15.91
C ALA A 494 -2.72 15.12 16.61
N SER A 495 -3.99 15.40 16.30
CA SER A 495 -5.13 14.65 16.86
C SER A 495 -6.41 14.84 16.03
N GLY A 496 -7.31 13.86 16.09
CA GLY A 496 -8.65 13.93 15.49
C GLY A 496 -9.59 12.88 16.08
N ASP A 497 -10.66 12.53 15.37
CA ASP A 497 -11.66 11.57 15.86
C ASP A 497 -11.05 10.18 16.13
N GLY A 498 -10.93 9.82 17.40
CA GLY A 498 -10.35 8.56 17.85
C GLY A 498 -8.88 8.33 17.48
N TRP A 499 -8.07 9.39 17.32
CA TRP A 499 -6.61 9.25 17.19
C TRP A 499 -5.86 10.48 17.73
N ALA A 500 -4.63 10.26 18.22
CA ALA A 500 -3.71 11.33 18.59
C ALA A 500 -2.25 10.87 18.54
N ILE A 501 -1.34 11.82 18.31
CA ILE A 501 0.11 11.66 18.27
C ILE A 501 0.74 12.71 19.20
N TRP A 502 1.78 12.28 19.92
CA TRP A 502 2.59 13.12 20.79
C TRP A 502 4.08 12.97 20.46
N GLU A 503 4.81 14.09 20.58
CA GLU A 503 6.26 14.18 20.47
C GLU A 503 6.84 14.71 21.79
N ASP A 504 8.09 14.33 22.12
CA ASP A 504 8.80 14.88 23.29
C ASP A 504 9.14 16.36 23.06
N LYS A 505 8.83 17.22 24.04
CA LYS A 505 9.08 18.66 23.94
C LYS A 505 10.55 18.99 23.75
N ASN A 506 11.45 18.28 24.43
CA ASN A 506 12.88 18.58 24.35
C ASN A 506 13.39 18.39 22.91
N HIS A 507 12.94 17.32 22.24
CA HIS A 507 13.28 17.05 20.85
C HIS A 507 12.76 18.14 19.88
N LEU A 508 11.55 18.67 20.14
CA LEU A 508 10.98 19.78 19.36
C LEU A 508 11.73 21.10 19.58
N GLU A 509 12.13 21.40 20.82
CA GLU A 509 12.88 22.61 21.16
C GLU A 509 14.30 22.60 20.57
N ASP A 510 14.99 21.44 20.61
CA ASP A 510 16.29 21.27 19.95
C ASP A 510 16.19 21.42 18.42
N GLU A 511 15.11 20.93 17.80
CA GLU A 511 14.82 21.13 16.37
C GLU A 511 14.58 22.61 16.02
N GLU A 512 13.80 23.35 16.83
CA GLU A 512 13.55 24.77 16.62
C GLU A 512 14.85 25.60 16.77
N ILE A 513 15.71 25.26 17.74
CA ILE A 513 17.04 25.88 17.91
C ILE A 513 17.97 25.54 16.74
N SER A 514 17.92 24.31 16.21
CA SER A 514 18.72 23.88 15.06
C SER A 514 18.31 24.60 13.77
N LYS A 515 17.00 24.80 13.55
CA LYS A 515 16.44 25.53 12.40
C LYS A 515 16.62 27.05 12.46
N ALA A 516 16.92 27.60 13.64
CA ALA A 516 17.17 29.02 13.87
C ALA A 516 18.66 29.41 13.79
N ARG A 517 19.56 28.45 13.51
CA ARG A 517 21.01 28.61 13.35
C ARG A 517 21.44 28.44 11.89
#